data_AF-A0A0N0NQH7-F1
#
_entry.id   AF-A0A0N0NQH7-F1
#
_cell.length_a   1.000
_cell.length_b   1.000
_cell.length_c   1.000
_cell.angle_alpha   90.00
_cell.angle_beta   90.00
_cell.angle_gamma   90.00
#
_symmetry.space_group_name_H-M   'P 1'
#
loop_
_entity.id
_entity.type
_entity.pdbx_description
1 polymer ?
#
loop_
_entity_poly.entity_id
_entity_poly.type
_entity_poly.pdbx_seq_one_letter_code
_entity_poly.pdbx_strand_id
1 'polypeptide(L)'
;MEDSNPRPRKPVLPHLMLIIVPDIGYTWALSHAAVPCIIHTSSEADLAAAWRTQYLRGFYISRPLCAINLFGFLYLAFTTPDTVHLTGTKTTNLASVMYITAALLSASGVPYALTFLRRTNGALSIRAKKLAGPGEDPTAMALTYASGEARSLEREREWKETTRLVRQWQWHNSVRTWILIVGTVAGAVGLVLEGGF
;
A
#
# COMPACT_ATOMS: atom_id res chain seq x y z
N MET A 1 7.98 -32.76 -40.68
CA MET A 1 6.66 -32.90 -40.02
C MET A 1 6.94 -32.70 -38.54
N GLU A 2 7.01 -31.44 -38.14
CA GLU A 2 7.44 -31.04 -36.80
C GLU A 2 6.18 -30.83 -35.97
N ASP A 3 6.11 -31.60 -34.88
CA ASP A 3 4.96 -31.78 -34.02
C ASP A 3 4.67 -30.46 -33.27
N SER A 4 3.87 -29.59 -33.88
CA SER A 4 3.38 -28.37 -33.26
C SER A 4 2.31 -28.72 -32.25
N ASN A 5 2.71 -29.34 -31.14
CA ASN A 5 1.83 -29.61 -30.02
C ASN A 5 1.73 -28.31 -29.18
N PRO A 6 0.62 -27.55 -29.28
CA PRO A 6 0.46 -26.36 -28.45
C PRO A 6 0.42 -26.81 -27.00
N ARG A 7 1.41 -26.37 -26.20
CA ARG A 7 1.38 -26.65 -24.76
C ARG A 7 0.02 -26.23 -24.21
N PRO A 8 -0.66 -27.08 -23.44
CA PRO A 8 -1.94 -26.71 -22.86
C PRO A 8 -1.74 -25.43 -22.04
N ARG A 9 -2.48 -24.37 -22.39
CA ARG A 9 -2.54 -23.16 -21.57
C ARG A 9 -3.05 -23.60 -20.21
N LYS A 10 -2.17 -23.60 -19.21
CA LYS A 10 -2.60 -23.86 -17.83
C LYS A 10 -3.65 -22.80 -17.50
N PRO A 11 -4.80 -23.17 -16.93
CA PRO A 11 -5.79 -22.19 -16.52
C PRO A 11 -5.11 -21.23 -15.54
N VAL A 12 -5.04 -19.95 -15.90
CA VAL A 12 -4.63 -18.88 -14.99
C VAL A 12 -5.63 -18.93 -13.85
N LEU A 13 -5.20 -19.34 -12.65
CA LEU A 13 -6.11 -19.57 -11.53
C LEU A 13 -6.87 -18.26 -11.23
N PRO A 14 -8.20 -18.20 -11.43
CA PRO A 14 -9.00 -17.00 -11.15
C PRO A 14 -8.95 -16.61 -9.66
N HIS A 15 -8.53 -17.54 -8.80
CA HIS A 15 -8.33 -17.32 -7.36
C HIS A 15 -7.16 -16.38 -7.02
N LEU A 16 -6.17 -16.19 -7.91
CA LEU A 16 -5.02 -15.32 -7.63
C LEU A 16 -5.43 -13.84 -7.61
N MET A 17 -6.39 -13.44 -8.47
CA MET A 17 -6.84 -12.05 -8.58
C MET A 17 -7.67 -11.61 -7.37
N LEU A 18 -8.39 -12.53 -6.72
CA LEU A 18 -9.18 -12.25 -5.51
C LEU A 18 -8.30 -11.83 -4.31
N ILE A 19 -7.02 -12.18 -4.34
CA ILE A 19 -6.06 -11.93 -3.25
C ILE A 19 -5.40 -10.54 -3.40
N ILE A 20 -5.41 -9.93 -4.58
CA ILE A 20 -4.54 -8.79 -4.92
C ILE A 20 -5.17 -7.40 -4.64
N VAL A 21 -6.50 -7.34 -4.51
CA VAL A 21 -7.28 -6.10 -4.31
C VAL A 21 -7.45 -5.57 -2.86
N PRO A 22 -7.20 -6.31 -1.75
CA PRO A 22 -7.56 -5.84 -0.39
C PRO A 22 -6.85 -4.55 0.08
N ASP A 23 -5.61 -4.30 -0.35
CA ASP A 23 -4.79 -3.19 0.17
C ASP A 23 -5.32 -1.80 -0.23
N ILE A 24 -5.92 -1.68 -1.42
CA ILE A 24 -6.56 -0.44 -1.88
C ILE A 24 -7.76 -0.12 -0.99
N GLY A 25 -8.68 -1.08 -0.85
CA GLY A 25 -9.92 -0.88 -0.09
C GLY A 25 -9.63 -0.49 1.35
N TYR A 26 -8.61 -1.10 1.94
CA TYR A 26 -8.19 -0.80 3.29
C TYR A 26 -7.55 0.59 3.44
N THR A 27 -6.58 0.94 2.58
CA THR A 27 -5.94 2.27 2.62
C THR A 27 -6.93 3.39 2.34
N TRP A 28 -7.88 3.14 1.43
CA TRP A 28 -8.98 4.05 1.13
C TRP A 28 -9.91 4.20 2.34
N ALA A 29 -10.35 3.10 2.97
CA ALA A 29 -11.24 3.14 4.13
C ALA A 29 -10.63 3.93 5.29
N LEU A 30 -9.32 3.75 5.56
CA LEU A 30 -8.61 4.52 6.58
C LEU A 30 -8.63 6.02 6.30
N SER A 31 -8.56 6.44 5.05
CA SER A 31 -8.37 7.84 4.67
C SER A 31 -9.67 8.56 4.35
N HIS A 32 -10.63 7.88 3.75
CA HIS A 32 -11.84 8.49 3.19
C HIS A 32 -13.12 8.08 3.93
N ALA A 33 -13.10 7.00 4.72
CA ALA A 33 -14.19 6.67 5.63
C ALA A 33 -13.84 7.04 7.09
N ALA A 34 -12.68 6.63 7.59
CA ALA A 34 -12.34 6.82 9.00
C ALA A 34 -11.92 8.26 9.34
N VAL A 35 -11.10 8.93 8.53
CA VAL A 35 -10.65 10.31 8.83
C VAL A 35 -11.81 11.29 8.95
N PRO A 36 -12.78 11.36 8.01
CA PRO A 36 -13.93 12.25 8.16
C PRO A 36 -14.72 12.02 9.44
N CYS A 37 -14.80 10.77 9.94
CA CYS A 37 -15.48 10.48 11.20
C CYS A 37 -14.68 10.98 12.41
N ILE A 38 -13.36 10.76 12.45
CA ILE A 38 -12.56 11.09 13.64
C ILE A 38 -12.28 12.59 13.76
N ILE A 39 -12.23 13.35 12.66
CA ILE A 39 -11.98 14.81 12.74
C ILE A 39 -13.12 15.59 13.41
N HIS A 40 -14.31 14.98 13.54
CA HIS A 40 -15.47 15.57 14.22
C HIS A 40 -15.58 15.14 15.68
N THR A 41 -14.57 14.48 16.27
CA THR A 41 -14.56 14.16 17.70
C THR A 41 -14.49 15.41 18.56
N SER A 42 -15.12 15.36 19.73
CA SER A 42 -15.26 16.51 20.64
C SER A 42 -13.95 17.00 21.26
N SER A 43 -12.91 16.16 21.32
CA SER A 43 -11.61 16.53 21.90
C SER A 43 -10.42 16.12 21.02
N GLU A 44 -9.30 16.84 21.16
CA GLU A 44 -8.05 16.48 20.48
C GLU A 44 -7.45 15.15 20.99
N ALA A 45 -7.74 14.80 22.25
CA ALA A 45 -7.32 13.53 22.84
C ALA A 45 -8.03 12.36 22.15
N ASP A 46 -9.35 12.47 21.94
CA ASP A 46 -10.14 11.45 21.24
C ASP A 46 -9.70 11.31 19.79
N LEU A 47 -9.45 12.43 19.09
CA LEU A 47 -8.90 12.41 17.74
C LEU A 47 -7.56 11.67 17.67
N ALA A 48 -6.65 11.98 18.60
CA ALA A 48 -5.33 11.35 18.64
C ALA A 48 -5.39 9.86 19.00
N ALA A 49 -6.31 9.48 19.90
CA ALA A 49 -6.58 8.08 20.25
C ALA A 49 -7.17 7.31 19.06
N ALA A 50 -8.17 7.89 18.39
CA ALA A 50 -8.82 7.26 17.24
C ALA A 50 -7.85 7.10 16.07
N TRP A 51 -7.02 8.12 15.80
CA TRP A 51 -5.94 8.00 14.82
C TRP A 51 -4.98 6.87 15.18
N ARG A 52 -4.54 6.74 16.44
CA ARG A 52 -3.62 5.68 16.87
C ARG A 52 -4.18 4.30 16.56
N THR A 53 -5.45 4.05 16.90
CA THR A 53 -6.12 2.76 16.64
C THR A 53 -6.15 2.45 15.14
N GLN A 54 -6.50 3.44 14.31
CA GLN A 54 -6.53 3.27 12.86
C GLN A 54 -5.12 3.03 12.29
N TYR A 55 -4.13 3.75 12.78
CA TYR A 55 -2.74 3.63 12.32
C TYR A 55 -2.11 2.27 12.69
N LEU A 56 -2.35 1.78 13.91
CA LEU A 56 -1.86 0.46 14.33
C LEU A 56 -2.43 -0.66 13.44
N ARG A 57 -3.76 -0.69 13.26
CA ARG A 57 -4.41 -1.64 12.34
C ARG A 57 -3.84 -1.46 10.92
N GLY A 58 -3.70 -0.20 10.50
CA GLY A 58 -3.11 0.25 9.24
C GLY A 58 -1.80 -0.44 8.93
N PHE A 59 -0.88 -0.32 9.87
CA PHE A 59 0.48 -0.79 9.80
C PHE A 59 0.59 -2.31 9.68
N TYR A 60 -0.19 -3.04 10.49
CA TYR A 60 -0.10 -4.50 10.54
C TYR A 60 -0.85 -5.21 9.40
N ILE A 61 -1.88 -4.58 8.83
CA ILE A 61 -2.64 -5.16 7.71
C ILE A 61 -2.02 -4.82 6.35
N SER A 62 -1.68 -3.55 6.11
CA SER A 62 -1.25 -3.10 4.78
C SER A 62 0.11 -3.68 4.37
N ARG A 63 1.06 -3.82 5.31
CA ARG A 63 2.42 -4.30 4.99
C ARG A 63 2.47 -5.75 4.46
N PRO A 64 1.83 -6.74 5.11
CA PRO A 64 1.72 -8.08 4.55
C PRO A 64 1.03 -8.10 3.19
N LEU A 65 -0.02 -7.30 3.00
CA LEU A 65 -0.72 -7.22 1.72
C LEU A 65 0.16 -6.67 0.60
N CYS A 66 0.95 -5.61 0.85
CA CYS A 66 1.93 -5.12 -0.12
C CYS A 66 2.93 -6.22 -0.53
N ALA A 67 3.39 -7.04 0.42
CA ALA A 67 4.31 -8.13 0.14
C ALA A 67 3.65 -9.23 -0.71
N ILE A 68 2.43 -9.64 -0.36
CA ILE A 68 1.65 -10.61 -1.14
C ILE A 68 1.44 -10.12 -2.57
N ASN A 69 1.08 -8.84 -2.76
CA ASN A 69 0.89 -8.24 -4.08
C ASN A 69 2.19 -8.20 -4.89
N LEU A 70 3.30 -7.79 -4.26
CA LEU A 70 4.63 -7.79 -4.90
C LEU A 70 4.97 -9.18 -5.44
N PHE A 71 4.91 -10.21 -4.59
CA PHE A 71 5.27 -11.56 -4.99
C PHE A 71 4.27 -12.17 -5.97
N GLY A 72 2.98 -11.91 -5.81
CA GLY A 72 1.92 -12.38 -6.71
C GLY A 72 2.11 -11.85 -8.13
N PHE A 73 2.35 -10.54 -8.29
CA PHE A 73 2.59 -9.96 -9.60
C PHE A 73 3.95 -10.32 -10.20
N LEU A 74 5.01 -10.43 -9.39
CA LEU A 74 6.30 -10.92 -9.89
C LEU A 74 6.21 -12.37 -10.37
N TYR A 75 5.43 -13.21 -9.69
CA TYR A 75 5.16 -14.56 -10.14
C TYR A 75 4.46 -14.57 -11.51
N LEU A 76 3.40 -13.76 -11.68
CA LEU A 76 2.71 -13.63 -12.97
C LEU A 76 3.64 -13.12 -14.08
N ALA A 77 4.46 -12.12 -13.78
CA ALA A 77 5.47 -11.59 -14.70
C ALA A 77 6.46 -12.67 -15.16
N PHE A 78 6.91 -13.52 -14.22
CA PHE A 78 7.86 -14.60 -14.47
C PHE A 78 7.24 -15.77 -15.26
N THR A 79 5.97 -16.09 -15.02
CA THR A 79 5.28 -17.16 -15.74
C THR A 79 4.76 -16.75 -17.11
N THR A 80 4.69 -15.45 -17.40
CA THR A 80 4.27 -14.92 -18.70
C THR A 80 5.32 -15.23 -19.76
N PRO A 81 5.01 -15.99 -20.83
CA PRO A 81 5.97 -16.29 -21.88
C PRO A 81 6.38 -15.04 -22.66
N ASP A 82 7.67 -14.91 -22.95
CA ASP A 82 8.19 -13.90 -23.89
C ASP A 82 7.68 -14.16 -25.31
N THR A 83 7.51 -13.08 -26.07
CA THR A 83 7.20 -13.16 -27.49
C THR A 83 8.49 -13.49 -28.24
N VAL A 84 8.51 -14.61 -28.96
CA VAL A 84 9.62 -15.00 -29.83
C VAL A 84 9.26 -14.58 -31.26
N HIS A 85 10.02 -13.65 -31.84
CA HIS A 85 9.85 -13.27 -33.24
C HIS A 85 10.57 -14.25 -34.17
N LEU A 86 10.14 -14.31 -35.44
CA LEU A 86 10.71 -15.15 -36.50
C LEU A 86 12.23 -14.92 -36.70
N THR A 87 12.76 -13.80 -36.26
CA THR A 87 14.18 -13.44 -36.26
C THR A 87 14.98 -14.00 -35.08
N GLY A 88 14.37 -14.80 -34.20
CA GLY A 88 15.00 -15.33 -32.98
C GLY A 88 15.16 -14.31 -31.85
N THR A 89 14.67 -13.07 -32.03
CA THR A 89 14.67 -12.03 -31.00
C THR A 89 13.52 -12.27 -30.01
N LYS A 90 13.84 -12.26 -28.72
CA LYS A 90 12.86 -12.27 -27.63
C LYS A 90 12.50 -10.83 -27.28
N THR A 91 11.23 -10.50 -27.33
CA THR A 91 10.71 -9.23 -26.81
C THR A 91 9.91 -9.50 -25.54
N THR A 92 10.14 -8.67 -24.52
CA THR A 92 9.40 -8.75 -23.27
C THR A 92 7.92 -8.56 -23.56
N ASN A 93 7.13 -9.53 -23.12
CA ASN A 93 5.68 -9.50 -23.29
C ASN A 93 5.10 -8.29 -22.54
N LEU A 94 4.21 -7.53 -23.19
CA LEU A 94 3.56 -6.37 -22.58
C LEU A 94 2.82 -6.75 -21.29
N ALA A 95 2.23 -7.96 -21.22
CA ALA A 95 1.61 -8.47 -19.99
C ALA A 95 2.62 -8.59 -18.84
N SER A 96 3.84 -9.07 -19.12
CA SER A 96 4.93 -9.15 -18.13
C SER A 96 5.35 -7.76 -17.64
N VAL A 97 5.46 -6.77 -18.55
CA VAL A 97 5.73 -5.37 -18.18
C VAL A 97 4.64 -4.80 -17.27
N MET A 98 3.37 -5.10 -17.56
CA MET A 98 2.23 -4.64 -16.76
C MET A 98 2.24 -5.27 -15.36
N TYR A 99 2.55 -6.56 -15.26
CA TYR A 99 2.70 -7.24 -13.97
C TYR A 99 3.89 -6.70 -13.16
N ILE A 100 5.05 -6.46 -13.77
CA ILE A 100 6.19 -5.82 -13.09
C ILE A 100 5.79 -4.43 -12.58
N THR A 101 5.10 -3.65 -13.41
CA THR A 101 4.59 -2.33 -13.05
C THR A 101 3.66 -2.41 -11.83
N ALA A 102 2.70 -3.34 -11.86
CA ALA A 102 1.77 -3.58 -10.76
C ALA A 102 2.49 -3.99 -9.47
N ALA A 103 3.52 -4.85 -9.59
CA ALA A 103 4.35 -5.28 -8.47
C ALA A 103 5.10 -4.10 -7.82
N LEU A 104 5.75 -3.27 -8.62
CA LEU A 104 6.50 -2.10 -8.16
C LEU A 104 5.59 -1.06 -7.52
N LEU A 105 4.44 -0.75 -8.14
CA LEU A 105 3.48 0.21 -7.57
C LEU A 105 2.90 -0.30 -6.25
N SER A 106 2.56 -1.59 -6.16
CA SER A 106 2.09 -2.22 -4.92
C SER A 106 3.15 -2.15 -3.81
N ALA A 107 4.40 -2.50 -4.12
CA ALA A 107 5.48 -2.47 -3.15
C ALA A 107 5.89 -1.04 -2.73
N SER A 108 5.71 -0.05 -3.61
CA SER A 108 6.13 1.34 -3.38
C SER A 108 5.43 2.02 -2.20
N GLY A 109 4.29 1.49 -1.75
CA GLY A 109 3.59 1.99 -0.57
C GLY A 109 4.45 1.96 0.70
N VAL A 110 5.33 0.97 0.84
CA VAL A 110 6.24 0.84 1.99
C VAL A 110 7.34 1.91 1.98
N PRO A 111 8.19 2.05 0.95
CA PRO A 111 9.20 3.11 0.92
C PRO A 111 8.57 4.50 0.94
N TYR A 112 7.40 4.70 0.32
CA TYR A 112 6.67 5.97 0.44
C TYR A 112 6.28 6.27 1.90
N ALA A 113 5.74 5.28 2.62
CA ALA A 113 5.36 5.46 4.02
C ALA A 113 6.58 5.73 4.92
N LEU A 114 7.69 5.03 4.69
CA LEU A 114 8.93 5.20 5.45
C LEU A 114 9.65 6.53 5.17
N THR A 115 9.33 7.21 4.07
CA THR A 115 9.98 8.49 3.70
C THR A 115 9.10 9.69 4.00
N PHE A 116 7.88 9.73 3.47
CA PHE A 116 7.00 10.90 3.52
C PHE A 116 6.10 10.91 4.77
N LEU A 117 5.52 9.75 5.11
CA LEU A 117 4.64 9.63 6.27
C LEU A 117 5.40 9.53 7.59
N ARG A 118 6.65 9.07 7.58
CA ARG A 118 7.47 8.81 8.78
C ARG A 118 7.43 9.94 9.81
N ARG A 119 7.69 11.18 9.37
CA ARG A 119 7.71 12.36 10.26
C ARG A 119 6.34 12.69 10.82
N THR A 120 5.31 12.59 9.99
CA THR A 120 3.92 12.86 10.38
C THR A 120 3.41 11.79 11.35
N ASN A 121 3.71 10.52 11.09
CA ASN A 121 3.42 9.40 12.00
C ASN A 121 4.17 9.57 13.33
N GLY A 122 5.46 9.94 13.30
CA GLY A 122 6.23 10.21 14.51
C GLY A 122 5.62 11.33 15.36
N ALA A 123 5.26 12.46 14.73
CA ALA A 123 4.60 13.58 15.40
C ALA A 123 3.24 13.19 16.01
N LEU A 124 2.42 12.46 15.25
CA LEU A 124 1.13 11.96 15.73
C LEU A 124 1.29 10.92 16.86
N SER A 125 2.32 10.06 16.82
CA SER A 125 2.62 9.12 17.91
C SER A 125 3.00 9.85 19.20
N ILE A 126 3.85 10.88 19.12
CA ILE A 126 4.20 11.73 20.28
C ILE A 126 2.93 12.37 20.84
N ARG A 127 2.11 12.93 19.97
CA ARG A 127 0.91 13.68 20.36
C ARG A 127 -0.16 12.78 20.96
N ALA A 128 -0.39 11.61 20.35
CA ALA A 128 -1.26 10.60 20.91
C ALA A 128 -0.78 10.20 22.31
N LYS A 129 0.54 9.97 22.51
CA LYS A 129 1.08 9.65 23.83
C LYS A 129 0.83 10.75 24.86
N LYS A 130 1.02 12.02 24.48
CA LYS A 130 0.81 13.18 25.35
C LYS A 130 -0.66 13.41 25.72
N LEU A 131 -1.57 13.29 24.75
CA LEU A 131 -2.98 13.67 24.91
C LEU A 131 -3.87 12.50 25.34
N ALA A 132 -3.60 11.29 24.84
CA ALA A 132 -4.42 10.10 25.03
C ALA A 132 -3.68 8.96 25.77
N GLY A 133 -2.57 9.28 26.43
CA GLY A 133 -1.77 8.33 27.20
C GLY A 133 -1.05 7.25 26.35
N PRO A 134 -0.45 6.24 26.98
CA PRO A 134 0.37 5.23 26.30
C PRO A 134 -0.40 4.34 25.31
N GLY A 135 -1.71 4.16 25.49
CA GLY A 135 -2.51 3.19 24.73
C GLY A 135 -2.30 1.75 25.21
N GLU A 136 -2.92 0.80 24.50
CA GLU A 136 -2.88 -0.64 24.85
C GLU A 136 -1.49 -1.26 24.61
N ASP A 137 -0.82 -0.88 23.52
CA ASP A 137 0.53 -1.32 23.18
C ASP A 137 1.46 -0.11 22.95
N PRO A 138 2.12 0.40 24.01
CA PRO A 138 3.00 1.56 23.92
C PRO A 138 4.35 1.24 23.27
N THR A 139 4.72 -0.04 23.13
CA THR A 139 6.01 -0.47 22.55
C THR A 139 5.88 -0.87 21.09
N ALA A 140 4.65 -0.91 20.55
CA ALA A 140 4.36 -1.15 19.14
C ALA A 140 5.36 -0.42 18.23
N MET A 141 6.07 -1.20 17.39
CA MET A 141 7.07 -0.67 16.46
C MET A 141 6.52 0.48 15.62
N ALA A 142 5.25 0.37 15.22
CA ALA A 142 4.55 1.41 14.46
C ALA A 142 4.55 2.77 15.15
N LEU A 143 4.48 2.83 16.48
CA LEU A 143 4.41 4.07 17.24
C LEU A 143 5.79 4.63 17.58
N THR A 144 6.77 3.75 17.77
CA THR A 144 8.09 4.10 18.34
C THR A 144 9.17 4.37 17.30
N TYR A 145 9.08 3.75 16.11
CA TYR A 145 10.16 3.78 15.10
C TYR A 145 10.58 5.17 14.62
N ALA A 146 9.73 6.19 14.74
CA ALA A 146 9.98 7.56 14.28
C ALA A 146 9.70 8.64 15.33
N SER A 147 9.19 8.27 16.52
CA SER A 147 8.80 9.24 17.56
C SER A 147 9.99 9.91 18.23
N GLY A 148 11.18 9.30 18.17
CA GLY A 148 12.42 9.88 18.73
C GLY A 148 13.19 10.78 17.76
N GLU A 149 12.75 10.90 16.51
CA GLU A 149 13.51 11.65 15.49
C GLU A 149 13.36 13.15 15.65
N ALA A 150 14.47 13.89 15.48
CA ALA A 150 14.48 15.35 15.55
C ALA A 150 13.39 16.00 14.68
N ARG A 151 13.20 15.50 13.45
CA ARG A 151 12.19 16.00 12.50
C ARG A 151 10.75 15.70 12.91
N SER A 152 10.52 14.62 13.66
CA SER A 152 9.19 14.30 14.20
C SER A 152 8.86 15.18 15.41
N LEU A 153 9.86 15.45 16.26
CA LEU A 153 9.75 16.36 17.40
C LEU A 153 9.53 17.80 16.94
N GLU A 154 10.31 18.26 15.97
CA GLU A 154 10.16 19.58 15.34
C GLU A 154 8.75 19.75 14.77
N ARG A 155 8.30 18.78 13.96
CA ARG A 155 6.95 18.81 13.38
C ARG A 155 5.85 18.82 14.43
N GLU A 156 5.98 18.04 15.51
CA GLU A 156 4.99 18.05 16.60
C GLU A 156 4.93 19.40 17.32
N ARG A 157 6.06 20.09 17.47
CA ARG A 157 6.12 21.43 18.08
C ARG A 157 5.55 22.51 17.18
N GLU A 158 5.88 22.46 15.90
CA GLU A 158 5.42 23.45 14.91
C GLU A 158 3.92 23.29 14.62
N TRP A 159 3.45 22.05 14.48
CA TRP A 159 2.09 21.75 14.06
C TRP A 159 1.23 21.50 15.31
N LYS A 160 0.81 22.60 15.92
CA LYS A 160 0.10 22.62 17.19
C LYS A 160 -1.29 22.00 17.19
N GLU A 161 -1.87 21.63 16.05
CA GLU A 161 -3.21 21.07 15.95
C GLU A 161 -3.16 19.60 15.51
N THR A 162 -3.81 18.70 16.27
CA THR A 162 -3.91 17.28 15.89
C THR A 162 -4.59 17.12 14.53
N THR A 163 -5.63 17.91 14.28
CA THR A 163 -6.41 17.88 13.02
C THR A 163 -5.55 18.14 11.80
N ARG A 164 -4.61 19.08 11.88
CA ARG A 164 -3.69 19.38 10.77
C ARG A 164 -2.78 18.19 10.45
N LEU A 165 -2.23 17.54 11.48
CA LEU A 165 -1.40 16.35 11.31
C LEU A 165 -2.21 15.17 10.74
N VAL A 166 -3.44 14.96 11.21
CA VAL A 166 -4.34 13.91 10.71
C VAL A 166 -4.74 14.17 9.24
N ARG A 167 -5.01 15.42 8.85
CA ARG A 167 -5.26 15.79 7.44
C ARG A 167 -4.04 15.55 6.55
N GLN A 168 -2.84 15.84 7.03
CA GLN A 168 -1.62 15.54 6.28
C GLN A 168 -1.39 14.03 6.14
N TRP A 169 -1.67 13.28 7.20
CA TRP A 169 -1.65 11.82 7.17
C TRP A 169 -2.65 11.27 6.16
N GLN A 170 -3.88 11.79 6.16
CA GLN A 170 -4.93 11.48 5.18
C GLN A 170 -4.45 11.73 3.76
N TRP A 171 -3.91 12.92 3.48
CA TRP A 171 -3.40 13.30 2.16
C TRP A 171 -2.37 12.29 1.64
N HIS A 172 -1.38 11.93 2.46
CA HIS A 172 -0.37 10.96 2.05
C HIS A 172 -0.96 9.56 1.81
N ASN A 173 -1.95 9.13 2.59
CA ASN A 173 -2.62 7.87 2.32
C ASN A 173 -3.52 7.93 1.08
N SER A 174 -4.11 9.08 0.75
CA SER A 174 -4.80 9.27 -0.53
C SER A 174 -3.84 9.12 -1.72
N VAL A 175 -2.63 9.69 -1.63
CA VAL A 175 -1.59 9.49 -2.66
C VAL A 175 -1.23 8.01 -2.79
N ARG A 176 -1.00 7.31 -1.67
CA ARG A 176 -0.76 5.85 -1.68
C ARG A 176 -1.92 5.08 -2.32
N THR A 177 -3.16 5.46 -2.00
CA THR A 177 -4.36 4.82 -2.57
C THR A 177 -4.36 4.95 -4.10
N TRP A 178 -4.05 6.13 -4.63
CA TRP A 178 -3.96 6.32 -6.09
C TRP A 178 -2.85 5.49 -6.73
N ILE A 179 -1.68 5.41 -6.10
CA ILE A 179 -0.58 4.56 -6.58
C ILE A 179 -1.02 3.09 -6.64
N LEU A 180 -1.70 2.61 -5.60
CA LEU A 180 -2.21 1.24 -5.57
C LEU A 180 -3.29 1.01 -6.64
N ILE A 181 -4.22 1.97 -6.84
CA ILE A 181 -5.23 1.90 -7.91
C ILE A 181 -4.56 1.74 -9.28
N VAL A 182 -3.55 2.56 -9.59
CA VAL A 182 -2.80 2.47 -10.85
C VAL A 182 -2.11 1.11 -10.98
N GLY A 183 -1.53 0.60 -9.88
CA GLY A 183 -0.94 -0.74 -9.84
C GLY A 183 -1.95 -1.85 -10.15
N THR A 184 -3.14 -1.80 -9.55
CA THR A 184 -4.21 -2.77 -9.81
C THR A 184 -4.73 -2.68 -11.24
N VAL A 185 -4.89 -1.48 -11.79
CA VAL A 185 -5.27 -1.30 -13.21
C VAL A 185 -4.21 -1.90 -14.12
N ALA A 186 -2.92 -1.66 -13.87
CA ALA A 186 -1.84 -2.27 -14.64
C ALA A 186 -1.91 -3.80 -14.57
N GLY A 187 -2.08 -4.37 -13.37
CA GLY A 187 -2.24 -5.82 -13.20
C GLY A 187 -3.42 -6.41 -13.96
N ALA A 188 -4.57 -5.73 -13.93
CA ALA A 188 -5.77 -6.14 -14.68
C ALA A 188 -5.55 -6.07 -16.20
N VAL A 189 -4.87 -5.03 -16.69
CA VAL A 189 -4.49 -4.93 -18.12
C VAL A 189 -3.54 -6.08 -18.50
N GLY A 190 -2.57 -6.43 -17.66
CA GLY A 190 -1.71 -7.59 -17.87
C GLY A 190 -2.50 -8.89 -18.06
N LEU A 191 -3.51 -9.11 -17.23
CA LEU A 191 -4.39 -10.29 -17.32
C LEU A 191 -5.20 -10.33 -18.62
N VAL A 192 -5.75 -9.18 -19.04
CA VAL A 192 -6.47 -9.08 -20.33
C VAL A 192 -5.54 -9.39 -21.49
N LEU A 193 -4.31 -8.87 -21.48
CA LEU A 193 -3.31 -9.11 -22.52
C LEU A 193 -2.84 -10.57 -22.59
N GLU A 194 -2.84 -11.30 -21.47
CA GLU A 194 -2.51 -12.72 -21.42
C GLU A 194 -3.63 -13.62 -21.99
N GLY A 195 -4.83 -13.06 -22.22
CA GLY A 195 -6.01 -13.78 -22.71
C GLY A 195 -6.79 -14.48 -21.59
N GLY A 196 -6.82 -13.89 -20.40
CA GLY A 196 -7.51 -14.42 -19.22
C GLY A 196 -9.04 -14.26 -19.20
N PHE A 197 -9.69 -14.00 -20.33
CA PHE A 197 -11.16 -13.91 -20.48
C PHE A 197 -11.63 -14.65 -21.72
#